data_AF-A0A661T8E0-F1
#
_entry.id   AF-A0A661T8E0-F1
#
_cell.length_a   1.000
_cell.length_b   1.000
_cell.length_c   1.000
_cell.angle_alpha   90.00
_cell.angle_beta   90.00
_cell.angle_gamma   90.00
#
_symmetry.space_group_name_H-M   'P 1'
#
loop_
_entity.id
_entity.type
_entity.pdbx_description
1 polymer ?
#
loop_
_entity_poly.entity_id
_entity_poly.type
_entity_poly.pdbx_seq_one_letter_code
_entity_poly.pdbx_strand_id
1 'polypeptide(L)'
;EVRSFLSKKKPPEYIAAGIQDSIAKRGFTLLKRVGIQPEVSMTGGCAKSMELVEHLERLLRLKLAPLPVDPQLMGALGAAAEAAKTAGSGLKEASAS
;
A
#
# COMPACT_ATOMS: atom_id res chain seq x y z
N GLU A 1 -9.87 -8.40 17.23
CA GLU A 1 -11.15 -8.93 16.69
C GLU A 1 -11.01 -10.34 16.09
N VAL A 2 -10.00 -10.63 15.27
CA VAL A 2 -9.80 -11.95 14.61
C VAL A 2 -9.78 -13.16 15.57
N ARG A 3 -9.16 -13.04 16.76
CA ARG A 3 -9.15 -14.10 17.79
C ARG A 3 -10.56 -14.47 18.27
N SER A 4 -11.53 -13.54 18.22
CA SER A 4 -12.93 -13.80 18.58
C SER A 4 -13.66 -14.64 17.53
N PHE A 5 -13.31 -14.52 16.25
CA PHE A 5 -13.92 -15.34 15.20
C PHE A 5 -13.41 -16.78 15.22
N LEU A 6 -12.13 -16.98 15.54
CA LEU A 6 -11.56 -18.30 15.79
C LEU A 6 -12.23 -19.00 16.99
N SER A 7 -12.46 -18.29 18.09
CA SER A 7 -13.12 -18.88 19.27
C SER A 7 -14.60 -19.20 19.04
N LYS A 8 -15.26 -18.48 18.13
CA LYS A 8 -16.68 -18.69 17.77
C LYS A 8 -16.89 -19.72 16.65
N LYS A 9 -15.85 -20.44 16.20
CA LYS A 9 -15.90 -21.42 15.09
C LYS A 9 -16.63 -20.89 13.85
N LYS A 10 -16.43 -19.61 13.53
CA LYS A 10 -17.02 -19.00 12.33
C LYS A 10 -16.40 -19.62 11.06
N PRO A 11 -17.14 -19.67 9.93
CA PRO A 11 -16.59 -20.18 8.68
C PRO A 11 -15.31 -19.40 8.28
N PRO A 12 -14.33 -20.05 7.63
CA PRO A 12 -13.06 -19.42 7.23
C PRO A 12 -13.23 -18.11 6.45
N GLU A 13 -14.27 -18.02 5.62
CA GLU A 13 -14.60 -16.82 4.84
C GLU A 13 -14.87 -15.60 5.74
N TYR A 14 -15.60 -15.78 6.85
CA TYR A 14 -15.85 -14.71 7.81
C TYR A 14 -14.57 -14.29 8.55
N ILE A 15 -13.67 -15.23 8.79
CA ILE A 15 -12.37 -14.93 9.42
C ILE A 15 -11.51 -14.10 8.46
N ALA A 16 -11.44 -14.51 7.19
CA ALA A 16 -10.69 -13.79 6.15
C ALA A 16 -11.22 -12.37 5.95
N ALA A 17 -12.54 -12.20 5.83
CA ALA A 17 -13.18 -10.89 5.74
C ALA A 17 -12.89 -10.01 6.96
N GLY A 18 -12.95 -10.58 8.18
CA GLY A 18 -12.61 -9.88 9.41
C GLY A 18 -11.14 -9.43 9.48
N ILE A 19 -10.22 -10.21 8.91
CA ILE A 19 -8.81 -9.84 8.80
C ILE A 19 -8.65 -8.67 7.83
N GLN A 20 -9.24 -8.75 6.64
CA GLN A 20 -9.17 -7.70 5.62
C GLN A 20 -9.76 -6.38 6.14
N ASP A 21 -10.91 -6.43 6.80
CA ASP A 21 -11.55 -5.26 7.42
C ASP A 21 -10.66 -4.64 8.50
N SER A 22 -10.02 -5.46 9.35
CA SER A 22 -9.09 -4.97 10.39
C SER A 22 -7.88 -4.25 9.80
N ILE A 23 -7.30 -4.80 8.72
CA ILE A 23 -6.17 -4.20 8.01
C ILE A 23 -6.60 -2.88 7.34
N ALA A 24 -7.72 -2.89 6.62
CA ALA A 24 -8.22 -1.73 5.89
C ALA A 24 -8.57 -0.57 6.85
N LYS A 25 -9.24 -0.85 7.98
CA LYS A 25 -9.57 0.14 9.02
C LYS A 25 -8.32 0.77 9.65
N ARG A 26 -7.29 -0.04 9.89
CA ARG A 26 -6.00 0.45 10.39
C ARG A 26 -5.36 1.40 9.37
N GLY A 27 -5.31 1.00 8.10
CA GLY A 27 -4.82 1.85 7.01
C GLY A 27 -5.59 3.16 6.92
N PHE A 28 -6.92 3.11 6.90
CA PHE A 28 -7.80 4.28 6.86
C PHE A 28 -7.53 5.26 8.00
N THR A 29 -7.36 4.76 9.23
CA THR A 29 -7.10 5.62 10.40
C THR A 29 -5.77 6.37 10.28
N LEU A 30 -4.74 5.72 9.71
CA LEU A 30 -3.44 6.36 9.46
C LEU A 30 -3.54 7.39 8.32
N LEU A 31 -4.18 7.02 7.21
CA LEU A 31 -4.37 7.89 6.05
C LEU A 31 -5.15 9.16 6.41
N LYS A 32 -6.19 9.05 7.25
CA LYS A 32 -6.96 10.20 7.71
C LYS A 32 -6.12 11.22 8.48
N ARG A 33 -5.07 10.78 9.19
CA ARG A 33 -4.20 11.69 9.96
C ARG A 33 -3.28 12.53 9.09
N VAL A 34 -2.83 11.99 7.97
CA VAL A 34 -1.92 12.68 7.03
C VAL A 34 -2.67 13.49 5.97
N GLY A 35 -3.99 13.32 5.88
CA GLY A 35 -4.82 13.88 4.82
C GLY A 35 -4.77 12.99 3.58
N ILE A 36 -5.92 12.77 2.96
CA ILE A 36 -6.06 11.97 1.74
C ILE A 36 -6.31 12.94 0.58
N GLN A 37 -5.45 12.89 -0.43
CA GLN A 37 -5.64 13.61 -1.67
C GLN A 37 -6.18 12.68 -2.77
N PRO A 38 -6.81 13.22 -3.83
CA PRO A 38 -7.03 12.47 -5.06
C PRO A 38 -5.70 11.89 -5.59
N GLU A 39 -5.76 10.80 -6.36
CA GLU A 39 -4.58 10.10 -6.91
C GLU A 39 -3.73 9.30 -5.90
N VAL A 40 -4.39 8.56 -5.01
CA VAL A 40 -3.71 7.62 -4.10
C VAL A 40 -3.54 6.26 -4.75
N SER A 41 -2.32 5.71 -4.68
CA SER A 41 -2.00 4.34 -5.11
C SER A 41 -1.60 3.48 -3.91
N MET A 42 -1.77 2.17 -4.04
CA MET A 42 -1.33 1.19 -3.05
C MET A 42 -0.16 0.36 -3.61
N THR A 43 0.92 0.21 -2.84
CA THR A 43 2.13 -0.53 -3.25
C THR A 43 2.41 -1.71 -2.31
N GLY A 44 3.35 -2.57 -2.68
CA GLY A 44 3.74 -3.76 -1.92
C GLY A 44 2.83 -4.97 -2.19
N GLY A 45 3.06 -6.07 -1.44
CA GLY A 45 2.32 -7.31 -1.63
C GLY A 45 0.82 -7.20 -1.32
N CYS A 46 0.44 -6.36 -0.37
CA CYS A 46 -0.97 -6.14 -0.02
C CYS A 46 -1.79 -5.56 -1.17
N ALA A 47 -1.16 -4.83 -2.10
CA ALA A 47 -1.81 -4.25 -3.27
C ALA A 47 -2.27 -5.32 -4.29
N LYS A 48 -1.79 -6.56 -4.16
CA LYS A 48 -2.20 -7.70 -5.00
C LYS A 48 -3.50 -8.36 -4.51
N SER A 49 -3.93 -8.08 -3.28
CA SER A 49 -5.22 -8.59 -2.79
C SER A 49 -6.33 -7.66 -3.25
N MET A 50 -7.08 -8.11 -4.24
CA MET A 50 -8.21 -7.36 -4.82
C MET A 50 -9.25 -7.01 -3.75
N GLU A 51 -9.55 -7.95 -2.85
CA GLU A 51 -10.58 -7.75 -1.84
C GLU A 51 -10.15 -6.75 -0.76
N LEU A 52 -8.85 -6.66 -0.46
CA LEU A 52 -8.31 -5.64 0.45
C LEU A 52 -8.31 -4.26 -0.20
N VAL A 53 -7.93 -4.18 -1.48
CA VAL A 53 -7.99 -2.95 -2.29
C VAL A 53 -9.42 -2.43 -2.32
N GLU A 54 -10.39 -3.28 -2.66
CA GLU A 54 -11.81 -2.93 -2.68
C GLU A 54 -12.33 -2.47 -1.30
N HIS A 55 -11.93 -3.15 -0.22
CA HIS A 55 -12.31 -2.73 1.13
C HIS A 55 -11.79 -1.33 1.46
N LEU A 56 -10.52 -1.05 1.11
CA LEU A 56 -9.90 0.23 1.37
C LEU A 56 -10.54 1.34 0.51
N GLU A 57 -10.81 1.08 -0.76
CA GLU A 57 -11.54 2.00 -1.65
C GLU A 57 -12.92 2.37 -1.10
N ARG A 58 -13.68 1.39 -0.58
CA ARG A 58 -14.98 1.63 0.07
C ARG A 58 -14.86 2.53 1.29
N LEU A 59 -13.86 2.31 2.13
CA LEU A 59 -13.62 3.14 3.33
C LEU A 59 -13.19 4.56 2.97
N LEU A 60 -12.33 4.71 1.96
CA LEU A 60 -11.81 6.00 1.51
C LEU A 60 -12.80 6.76 0.61
N ARG A 61 -13.84 6.09 0.09
CA ARG A 61 -14.81 6.63 -0.90
C ARG A 61 -14.11 7.18 -2.15
N LEU A 62 -13.03 6.53 -2.57
CA LEU A 62 -12.25 6.86 -3.75
C LEU A 62 -11.73 5.59 -4.41
N LYS A 63 -11.42 5.68 -5.70
CA LYS A 63 -10.72 4.62 -6.43
C LYS A 63 -9.21 4.80 -6.30
N LEU A 64 -8.52 3.71 -6.00
CA LEU A 64 -7.06 3.70 -5.95
C LEU A 64 -6.52 3.74 -7.38
N ALA A 65 -5.55 4.59 -7.62
CA ALA A 65 -4.91 4.71 -8.92
C ALA A 65 -4.10 3.43 -9.21
N PRO A 66 -4.23 2.85 -10.42
CA PRO A 66 -3.47 1.68 -10.81
C PRO A 66 -2.01 2.06 -11.06
N LEU A 67 -1.11 1.11 -10.80
CA LEU A 67 0.30 1.25 -11.12
C LEU A 67 0.61 0.51 -12.43
N PRO A 68 1.45 1.08 -13.32
CA PRO A 68 1.80 0.46 -14.61
C PRO A 68 2.75 -0.74 -14.48
N VAL A 69 3.20 -1.01 -13.26
CA VAL A 69 4.25 -1.96 -12.90
C VAL A 69 3.80 -2.72 -11.66
N ASP A 70 4.35 -3.92 -11.46
CA ASP A 70 3.97 -4.75 -10.31
C ASP A 70 4.18 -3.95 -9.00
N PRO A 71 3.12 -3.71 -8.21
CA PRO A 71 3.20 -2.93 -6.98
C PRO A 71 4.20 -3.49 -5.97
N GLN A 72 4.48 -4.80 -6.00
CA GLN A 72 5.46 -5.44 -5.13
C GLN A 72 6.90 -4.99 -5.42
N LEU A 73 7.19 -4.52 -6.63
CA LEU A 73 8.53 -4.08 -7.05
C LEU A 73 8.83 -2.62 -6.66
N MET A 74 7.85 -1.85 -6.19
CA MET A 74 8.00 -0.40 -5.99
C MET A 74 9.06 0.00 -4.98
N GLY A 75 9.30 -0.82 -3.94
CA GLY A 75 10.40 -0.59 -3.01
C GLY A 75 11.77 -0.66 -3.69
N ALA A 76 12.00 -1.70 -4.50
CA ALA A 76 13.25 -1.88 -5.22
C ALA A 76 13.44 -0.82 -6.31
N LEU A 77 12.37 -0.49 -7.03
CA LEU A 77 12.38 0.58 -8.03
C LEU A 77 12.75 1.93 -7.40
N GLY A 78 12.17 2.27 -6.25
CA GLY A 78 12.48 3.49 -5.52
C GLY A 78 13.96 3.56 -5.11
N ALA A 79 14.52 2.45 -4.60
CA ALA A 79 15.94 2.37 -4.24
C ALA A 79 16.87 2.55 -5.46
N ALA A 80 16.55 1.90 -6.58
CA ALA A 80 17.32 2.04 -7.82
C ALA A 80 17.25 3.47 -8.38
N ALA A 81 16.06 4.08 -8.37
CA ALA A 81 15.88 5.47 -8.80
C ALA A 81 16.67 6.44 -7.92
N GLU A 82 16.73 6.22 -6.61
CA GLU A 82 17.51 7.05 -5.68
C GLU A 82 19.02 6.91 -5.89
N ALA A 83 19.51 5.68 -6.10
CA ALA A 83 20.91 5.44 -6.44
C ALA A 83 21.30 6.11 -7.77
N ALA A 84 20.44 6.06 -8.78
CA ALA A 84 20.67 6.71 -10.07
C ALA A 84 20.74 8.24 -9.94
N LYS A 85 19.89 8.85 -9.10
CA LYS A 85 19.92 10.29 -8.83
C LYS A 85 21.23 10.71 -8.15
N THR A 86 21.64 9.98 -7.11
CA THR A 86 22.85 10.31 -6.34
C THR A 86 24.14 10.06 -7.14
N ALA A 87 24.17 9.01 -7.96
CA ALA A 87 25.26 8.80 -8.92
C ALA A 87 25.33 9.92 -9.98
N GLY A 88 24.18 10.39 -10.47
CA GLY A 88 24.10 11.51 -11.42
C GLY A 88 24.50 12.86 -10.83
N SER A 89 24.27 13.10 -9.53
CA SER A 89 24.79 14.31 -8.85
C SER A 89 26.30 14.27 -8.65
N GLY A 90 26.89 13.09 -8.40
CA GLY A 90 28.35 12.93 -8.33
C GLY A 90 29.06 13.22 -9.65
N LEU A 91 28.43 12.94 -10.79
CA LEU A 91 28.93 13.29 -12.12
C LEU A 91 28.90 14.81 -12.40
N LYS A 92 27.97 15.56 -11.80
CA LYS A 92 27.94 17.03 -11.93
C LYS A 92 29.08 17.68 -11.14
N GLU A 93 29.38 17.20 -9.93
CA GLU A 93 30.51 17.71 -9.13
C GLU A 93 31.87 17.35 -9.72
N ALA A 94 32.02 16.16 -10.32
CA ALA A 94 33.24 15.76 -11.02
C ALA A 94 33.52 16.52 -12.33
N SER A 95 32.52 17.24 -12.88
CA SER A 95 32.66 18.07 -14.09
C SER A 95 32.92 19.56 -13.80
N ALA A 96 32.95 19.95 -12.51
CA ALA A 96 33.16 21.32 -12.06
C ALA A 96 34.53 21.51 -11.36
N SER A 97 35.45 20.56 -11.50
CA SER A 97 36.86 20.68 -11.09
C SER A 97 37.80 20.35 -12.24
#